data_AF-A0AAD0M7I6-F1
#
_entry.id   AF-A0AAD0M7I6-F1
#
_cell.length_a   1.000
_cell.length_b   1.000
_cell.length_c   1.000
_cell.angle_alpha   90.00
_cell.angle_beta   90.00
_cell.angle_gamma   90.00
#
_symmetry.space_group_name_H-M   'P 1'
#
loop_
_entity.id
_entity.type
_entity.pdbx_description
1 polymer ?
#
loop_
_entity_poly.entity_id
_entity_poly.type
_entity_poly.pdbx_seq_one_letter_code
_entity_poly.pdbx_strand_id
1 'polypeptide(L)'
;MQLHALDPLLLSPEISDEQRKMLLFHEFGHLAYECNDLYAVIKNSMDRESAPATLERFKSASDLAHQLILMSKRLFGTVESMNDFLKNFSLRQTPSNSDSAERAHYLTVAGAALMHDLPGYDTTAEWLRQWFNVDEHASTKNRLIDLRYEIGAIKNRFDLAQKNLYQQPEFYVDSGFRNLYLHRFLFQEVVAKQIHSILKDVSHDKLAAKTWGDRIDAVDVGVEPKSSLKFAMIEALIKMPIDGMSHFRTLMMGQSQANGEECSARLSSLLTKAIHYELDDQVILDDARAISQNTEYVKEILVEDVNDILRFEATNNGADDDEPENFDRGPKAITQISKVFKALGLSDEQLTFLALINVSGLKRGKISDLQKLPVSEQFQSIMPGIHYTSGELILSTNTLKYAFLAAITKTLSESVVAKAASGSDYVKATCYAMTGNAVFLRGLKDNKLRDSTLGKDLGL
;
A
#
# COMPACT_ATOMS: atom_id res chain seq x y z
N MET A 1 -10.06 37.02 -19.91
CA MET A 1 -9.11 36.52 -20.91
C MET A 1 -9.90 35.80 -21.98
N GLN A 2 -9.71 36.17 -23.25
CA GLN A 2 -10.16 35.32 -24.36
C GLN A 2 -9.33 34.04 -24.36
N LEU A 3 -9.96 32.90 -24.65
CA LEU A 3 -9.25 31.63 -24.85
C LEU A 3 -8.30 31.78 -26.03
N HIS A 4 -7.05 31.35 -25.86
CA HIS A 4 -6.08 31.32 -26.95
C HIS A 4 -6.61 30.44 -28.09
N ALA A 5 -6.43 30.89 -29.32
CA ALA A 5 -6.72 30.09 -30.51
C ALA A 5 -5.41 29.86 -31.24
N LEU A 6 -5.18 28.63 -31.71
CA LEU A 6 -3.97 28.29 -32.45
C LEU A 6 -3.83 29.20 -33.68
N ASP A 7 -2.61 29.66 -33.95
CA ASP A 7 -2.32 30.44 -35.14
C ASP A 7 -2.73 29.65 -36.40
N PRO A 8 -3.63 30.18 -37.26
CA PRO A 8 -4.07 29.51 -38.49
C PRO A 8 -2.92 29.13 -39.43
N LEU A 9 -1.78 29.85 -39.36
CA LEU A 9 -0.59 29.55 -40.15
C LEU A 9 0.01 28.19 -39.81
N LEU A 10 -0.19 27.66 -38.60
CA LEU A 10 0.26 26.31 -38.23
C LEU A 10 -0.32 25.23 -39.15
N LEU A 11 -1.53 25.43 -39.65
CA LEU A 11 -2.23 24.51 -40.54
C LEU A 11 -2.08 24.90 -42.01
N SER A 12 -1.41 26.02 -42.31
CA SER A 12 -1.23 26.51 -43.66
C SER A 12 -0.25 25.63 -44.44
N PRO A 13 -0.58 25.22 -45.68
CA PRO A 13 0.36 24.55 -46.58
C PRO A 13 1.44 25.51 -47.11
N GLU A 14 1.32 26.82 -46.88
CA GLU A 14 2.19 27.85 -47.46
C GLU A 14 3.50 28.07 -46.69
N ILE A 15 3.58 27.58 -45.44
CA ILE A 15 4.80 27.69 -44.62
C ILE A 15 5.62 26.39 -44.68
N SER A 16 6.94 26.53 -44.63
CA SER A 16 7.85 25.36 -44.59
C SER A 16 7.74 24.60 -43.27
N ASP A 17 8.14 23.33 -43.26
CA ASP A 17 8.12 22.52 -42.04
C ASP A 17 8.99 23.12 -40.93
N GLU A 18 10.13 23.74 -41.27
CA GLU A 18 10.95 24.44 -40.28
C GLU A 18 10.25 25.68 -39.72
N GLN A 19 9.60 26.48 -40.56
CA GLN A 19 8.79 27.61 -40.07
C GLN A 19 7.64 27.12 -39.17
N ARG A 20 7.03 25.99 -39.51
CA ARG A 20 5.95 25.39 -38.72
C ARG A 20 6.45 24.86 -37.38
N LYS A 21 7.65 24.26 -37.31
CA LYS A 21 8.28 23.85 -36.03
C LYS A 21 8.56 25.06 -35.14
N MET A 22 9.08 26.15 -35.68
CA MET A 22 9.33 27.38 -34.93
C MET A 22 8.02 27.97 -34.37
N LEU A 23 6.98 28.06 -35.21
CA LEU A 23 5.66 28.55 -34.82
C LEU A 23 5.02 27.66 -33.75
N LEU A 24 5.15 26.33 -33.89
CA LEU A 24 4.64 25.37 -32.92
C LEU A 24 5.17 25.64 -31.50
N PHE A 25 6.47 25.92 -31.35
CA PHE A 25 7.05 26.21 -30.04
C PHE A 25 6.73 27.60 -29.50
N HIS A 26 6.43 28.56 -30.37
CA HIS A 26 5.83 29.81 -29.94
C HIS A 26 4.45 29.58 -29.31
N GLU A 27 3.62 28.73 -29.94
CA GLU A 27 2.30 28.35 -29.43
C GLU A 27 2.38 27.54 -28.12
N PHE A 28 3.37 26.65 -27.98
CA PHE A 28 3.65 26.00 -26.70
C PHE A 28 3.98 27.02 -25.60
N GLY A 29 4.72 28.08 -25.91
CA GLY A 29 5.01 29.16 -24.98
C GLY A 29 3.74 29.85 -24.49
N HIS A 30 2.90 30.33 -25.40
CA HIS A 30 1.63 31.00 -25.05
C HIS A 30 0.71 30.11 -24.22
N LEU A 31 0.49 28.87 -24.67
CA LEU A 31 -0.38 27.96 -23.95
C LEU A 31 0.20 27.58 -22.58
N ALA A 32 1.52 27.45 -22.43
CA ALA A 32 2.13 27.19 -21.14
C ALA A 32 1.89 28.33 -20.13
N TYR A 33 1.95 29.59 -20.56
CA TYR A 33 1.58 30.73 -19.71
C TYR A 33 0.10 30.66 -19.31
N GLU A 34 -0.80 30.42 -20.28
CA GLU A 34 -2.24 30.30 -19.99
C GLU A 34 -2.55 29.15 -19.02
N CYS A 35 -1.93 27.98 -19.20
CA CYS A 35 -2.06 26.84 -18.29
C CYS A 35 -1.57 27.19 -16.88
N ASN A 36 -0.40 27.83 -16.74
CA ASN A 36 0.14 28.21 -15.43
C ASN A 36 -0.76 29.22 -14.71
N ASP A 37 -1.26 30.23 -15.44
CA ASP A 37 -2.21 31.20 -14.89
C ASP A 37 -3.51 30.51 -14.45
N LEU A 38 -4.01 29.57 -15.26
CA LEU A 38 -5.20 28.81 -14.93
C LEU A 38 -5.01 27.90 -13.71
N TYR A 39 -3.85 27.25 -13.59
CA TYR A 39 -3.51 26.44 -12.41
C TYR A 39 -3.43 27.31 -11.16
N ALA A 40 -2.86 28.52 -11.25
CA ALA A 40 -2.83 29.47 -10.16
C ALA A 40 -4.25 29.89 -9.73
N VAL A 41 -5.16 30.12 -10.68
CA VAL A 41 -6.57 30.41 -10.40
C VAL A 41 -7.25 29.24 -9.69
N ILE A 42 -7.14 28.03 -10.24
CA ILE A 42 -7.73 26.81 -9.65
C ILE A 42 -7.24 26.60 -8.21
N LYS A 43 -5.96 26.86 -7.94
CA LYS A 43 -5.35 26.63 -6.63
C LYS A 43 -5.66 27.70 -5.60
N ASN A 44 -5.75 28.97 -6.00
CA ASN A 44 -5.68 30.08 -5.06
C ASN A 44 -6.98 30.89 -4.98
N SER A 45 -7.78 30.92 -6.04
CA SER A 45 -8.90 31.87 -6.16
C SER A 45 -10.21 31.27 -6.67
N MET A 46 -10.24 29.98 -7.01
CA MET A 46 -11.48 29.32 -7.43
C MET A 46 -12.41 29.10 -6.22
N ASP A 47 -13.61 29.66 -6.31
CA ASP A 47 -14.71 29.43 -5.39
C ASP A 47 -15.76 28.46 -5.99
N ARG A 48 -16.83 28.19 -5.25
CA ARG A 48 -17.88 27.24 -5.68
C ARG A 48 -18.66 27.73 -6.90
N GLU A 49 -18.88 29.04 -7.02
CA GLU A 49 -19.70 29.62 -8.09
C GLU A 49 -18.93 29.69 -9.42
N SER A 50 -17.63 29.95 -9.36
CA SER A 50 -16.74 30.05 -10.51
C SER A 50 -16.17 28.71 -10.98
N ALA A 51 -16.29 27.64 -10.19
CA ALA A 51 -15.70 26.34 -10.50
C ALA A 51 -16.18 25.73 -11.83
N PRO A 52 -17.48 25.74 -12.20
CA PRO A 52 -17.93 25.19 -13.49
C PRO A 52 -17.35 25.94 -14.69
N ALA A 53 -17.30 27.27 -14.65
CA ALA A 53 -16.72 28.09 -15.71
C ALA A 53 -15.20 27.89 -15.82
N THR A 54 -14.53 27.72 -14.68
CA THR A 54 -13.09 27.43 -14.62
C THR A 54 -12.78 26.04 -15.17
N LEU A 55 -13.64 25.05 -14.90
CA LEU A 55 -13.52 23.71 -15.48
C LEU A 55 -13.62 23.75 -17.01
N GLU A 56 -14.58 24.48 -17.57
CA GLU A 56 -14.71 24.56 -19.03
C GLU A 56 -13.48 25.21 -19.67
N ARG A 57 -12.93 26.28 -19.06
CA ARG A 57 -11.66 26.86 -19.51
C ARG A 57 -10.50 25.86 -19.42
N PHE A 58 -10.45 25.06 -18.36
CA PHE A 58 -9.43 24.02 -18.17
C PHE A 58 -9.53 22.93 -19.23
N LYS A 59 -10.74 22.49 -19.57
CA LYS A 59 -10.95 21.52 -20.66
C LYS A 59 -10.53 22.10 -22.01
N SER A 60 -10.86 23.37 -22.30
CA SER A 60 -10.44 24.02 -23.55
C SER A 60 -8.92 24.14 -23.65
N ALA A 61 -8.23 24.54 -22.57
CA ALA A 61 -6.77 24.57 -22.55
C ALA A 61 -6.14 23.18 -22.72
N SER A 62 -6.75 22.16 -22.11
CA SER A 62 -6.33 20.76 -22.27
C SER A 62 -6.52 20.25 -23.71
N ASP A 63 -7.61 20.64 -24.38
CA ASP A 63 -7.85 20.30 -25.80
C ASP A 63 -6.81 20.94 -26.72
N LEU A 64 -6.53 22.23 -26.55
CA LEU A 64 -5.46 22.90 -27.29
C LEU A 64 -4.09 22.26 -27.04
N ALA A 65 -3.83 21.88 -25.78
CA ALA A 65 -2.60 21.19 -25.40
C ALA A 65 -2.49 19.84 -26.13
N HIS A 66 -3.58 19.08 -26.15
CA HIS A 66 -3.66 17.80 -26.85
C HIS A 66 -3.38 17.94 -28.34
N GLN A 67 -3.98 18.94 -28.99
CA GLN A 67 -3.76 19.23 -30.41
C GLN A 67 -2.30 19.57 -30.71
N LEU A 68 -1.67 20.42 -29.88
CA LEU A 68 -0.26 20.78 -30.05
C LEU A 68 0.67 19.57 -29.89
N ILE A 69 0.41 18.67 -28.94
CA ILE A 69 1.21 17.45 -28.79
C ILE A 69 1.08 16.52 -30.00
N LEU A 70 -0.14 16.32 -30.51
CA LEU A 70 -0.36 15.52 -31.72
C LEU A 70 0.30 16.16 -32.95
N MET A 71 0.31 17.49 -33.02
CA MET A 71 1.04 18.22 -34.06
C MET A 71 2.55 18.02 -33.96
N SER A 72 3.14 18.06 -32.76
CA SER A 72 4.55 17.70 -32.56
C SER A 72 4.85 16.30 -33.08
N LYS A 73 4.02 15.32 -32.73
CA LYS A 73 4.15 13.94 -33.23
C LYS A 73 4.17 13.90 -34.76
N ARG A 74 3.25 14.60 -35.42
CA ARG A 74 3.15 14.64 -36.89
C ARG A 74 4.35 15.32 -37.54
N LEU A 75 4.85 16.41 -36.96
CA LEU A 75 5.91 17.24 -37.56
C LEU A 75 7.30 16.67 -37.37
N PHE A 76 7.57 16.05 -36.22
CA PHE A 76 8.89 15.49 -35.92
C PHE A 76 8.98 14.01 -36.29
N GLY A 77 7.86 13.28 -36.32
CA GLY A 77 7.80 11.86 -36.62
C GLY A 77 8.32 10.96 -35.49
N THR A 78 9.45 11.33 -34.87
CA THR A 78 10.07 10.62 -33.74
C THR A 78 10.39 11.57 -32.58
N VAL A 79 10.42 11.03 -31.35
CA VAL A 79 10.73 11.82 -30.15
C VAL A 79 12.20 12.24 -30.12
N GLU A 80 13.10 11.46 -30.73
CA GLU A 80 14.52 11.80 -30.89
C GLU A 80 14.68 13.03 -31.78
N SER A 81 13.96 13.09 -32.90
CA SER A 81 14.02 14.26 -33.80
C SER A 81 13.53 15.53 -33.11
N MET A 82 12.46 15.43 -32.31
CA MET A 82 11.98 16.55 -31.51
C MET A 82 12.99 16.99 -30.43
N ASN A 83 13.61 16.03 -29.75
CA ASN A 83 14.62 16.33 -28.73
C ASN A 83 15.88 16.94 -29.31
N ASP A 84 16.32 16.48 -30.48
CA ASP A 84 17.46 17.08 -31.18
C ASP A 84 17.14 18.49 -31.68
N PHE A 85 15.91 18.73 -32.12
CA PHE A 85 15.44 20.09 -32.39
C PHE A 85 15.51 20.93 -31.11
N LEU A 86 14.92 20.48 -29.99
CA LEU A 86 14.90 21.18 -28.69
C LEU A 86 16.29 21.43 -28.07
N LYS A 87 17.31 20.64 -28.41
CA LYS A 87 18.70 20.89 -28.00
C LYS A 87 19.32 22.08 -28.74
N ASN A 88 18.98 22.22 -30.02
CA ASN A 88 19.57 23.23 -30.91
C ASN A 88 18.70 24.49 -31.04
N PHE A 89 17.42 24.37 -30.69
CA PHE A 89 16.43 25.41 -30.76
C PHE A 89 16.44 26.24 -29.49
N SER A 90 16.61 27.55 -29.66
CA SER A 90 16.49 28.53 -28.60
C SER A 90 15.89 29.80 -29.18
N LEU A 91 14.68 30.16 -28.75
CA LEU A 91 14.05 31.44 -29.12
C LEU A 91 14.74 32.62 -28.42
N ARG A 92 15.51 32.34 -27.36
CA ARG A 92 16.26 33.32 -26.57
C ARG A 92 17.65 32.76 -26.32
N GLN A 93 18.65 33.20 -27.09
CA GLN A 93 20.06 32.86 -26.84
C GLN A 93 20.50 33.39 -25.46
N THR A 94 20.20 32.66 -24.38
CA THR A 94 20.75 32.90 -23.06
C THR A 94 22.07 32.12 -22.94
N PRO A 95 23.20 32.77 -22.61
CA PRO A 95 24.53 32.16 -22.63
C PRO A 95 24.83 31.20 -21.47
N SER A 96 23.83 30.78 -20.70
CA SER A 96 23.98 29.81 -19.61
C SER A 96 23.37 28.47 -19.98
N ASN A 97 24.02 27.38 -19.55
CA ASN A 97 23.50 25.99 -19.54
C ASN A 97 22.23 25.80 -18.68
N SER A 98 21.41 26.84 -18.54
CA SER A 98 20.10 26.81 -17.91
C SER A 98 19.11 26.13 -18.84
N ASP A 99 18.32 25.20 -18.30
CA ASP A 99 17.16 24.55 -18.94
C ASP A 99 16.50 25.46 -19.98
N SER A 100 16.39 25.03 -21.24
CA SER A 100 15.72 25.83 -22.27
C SER A 100 14.25 26.04 -21.88
N ALA A 101 13.79 27.29 -21.87
CA ALA A 101 12.43 27.66 -21.47
C ALA A 101 11.37 26.90 -22.28
N GLU A 102 11.71 26.55 -23.51
CA GLU A 102 10.92 25.77 -24.46
C GLU A 102 10.62 24.36 -23.96
N ARG A 103 11.57 23.69 -23.29
CA ARG A 103 11.32 22.38 -22.67
C ARG A 103 10.37 22.49 -21.49
N ALA A 104 10.50 23.55 -20.69
CA ALA A 104 9.58 23.81 -19.59
C ALA A 104 8.15 24.13 -20.10
N HIS A 105 8.03 24.88 -21.19
CA HIS A 105 6.76 25.13 -21.86
C HIS A 105 6.14 23.83 -22.39
N TYR A 106 6.91 23.02 -23.11
CA TYR A 106 6.45 21.74 -23.61
C TYR A 106 6.00 20.80 -22.47
N LEU A 107 6.76 20.74 -21.36
CA LEU A 107 6.38 19.96 -20.19
C LEU A 107 5.06 20.43 -19.55
N THR A 108 4.87 21.75 -19.43
CA THR A 108 3.64 22.33 -18.87
C THR A 108 2.42 21.95 -19.72
N VAL A 109 2.57 22.06 -21.04
CA VAL A 109 1.51 21.71 -22.01
C VAL A 109 1.29 20.20 -22.06
N ALA A 110 2.34 19.39 -22.00
CA ALA A 110 2.22 17.93 -21.89
C ALA A 110 1.42 17.52 -20.65
N GLY A 111 1.65 18.19 -19.52
CA GLY A 111 0.86 18.00 -18.30
C GLY A 111 -0.62 18.31 -18.52
N ALA A 112 -0.93 19.47 -19.10
CA ALA A 112 -2.31 19.86 -19.42
C ALA A 112 -3.00 18.86 -20.36
N ALA A 113 -2.29 18.40 -21.40
CA ALA A 113 -2.80 17.46 -22.40
C ALA A 113 -3.15 16.07 -21.82
N LEU A 114 -2.51 15.69 -20.72
CA LEU A 114 -2.74 14.41 -20.04
C LEU A 114 -3.81 14.49 -18.96
N MET A 115 -4.23 15.69 -18.54
CA MET A 115 -5.17 15.84 -17.42
C MET A 115 -6.63 15.59 -17.81
N HIS A 116 -7.04 15.83 -19.05
CA HIS A 116 -8.42 15.63 -19.48
C HIS A 116 -8.55 14.51 -20.49
N ASP A 117 -9.67 13.79 -20.43
CA ASP A 117 -9.96 12.73 -21.37
C ASP A 117 -10.52 13.30 -22.68
N LEU A 118 -9.83 13.04 -23.78
CA LEU A 118 -10.10 13.64 -25.09
C LEU A 118 -9.91 12.61 -26.22
N PRO A 119 -10.59 12.79 -27.36
CA PRO A 119 -10.36 11.95 -28.54
C PRO A 119 -8.88 11.97 -28.96
N GLY A 120 -8.23 10.80 -28.97
CA GLY A 120 -6.80 10.69 -29.28
C GLY A 120 -5.88 10.64 -28.05
N TYR A 121 -6.43 10.67 -26.83
CA TYR A 121 -5.70 10.59 -25.56
C TYR A 121 -4.58 9.54 -25.57
N ASP A 122 -4.87 8.31 -25.98
CA ASP A 122 -3.88 7.22 -26.00
C ASP A 122 -2.69 7.50 -26.93
N THR A 123 -2.95 8.18 -28.05
CA THR A 123 -1.89 8.56 -29.00
C THR A 123 -0.96 9.62 -28.41
N THR A 124 -1.54 10.57 -27.67
CA THR A 124 -0.79 11.62 -26.95
C THR A 124 -0.03 11.03 -25.76
N ALA A 125 -0.67 10.15 -24.98
CA ALA A 125 -0.05 9.45 -23.87
C ALA A 125 1.16 8.63 -24.32
N GLU A 126 1.04 7.89 -25.42
CA GLU A 126 2.13 7.08 -25.96
C GLU A 126 3.30 7.94 -26.46
N TRP A 127 3.02 9.04 -27.17
CA TRP A 127 4.05 9.99 -27.60
C TRP A 127 4.79 10.59 -26.40
N LEU A 128 4.05 11.03 -25.39
CA LEU A 128 4.64 11.63 -24.19
C LEU A 128 5.42 10.61 -23.37
N ARG A 129 4.97 9.36 -23.27
CA ARG A 129 5.73 8.27 -22.64
C ARG A 129 7.09 8.08 -23.30
N GLN A 130 7.14 8.03 -24.63
CA GLN A 130 8.40 7.93 -25.36
C GLN A 130 9.29 9.14 -25.10
N TRP A 131 8.71 10.34 -25.13
CA TRP A 131 9.45 11.58 -24.88
C TRP A 131 10.04 11.64 -23.46
N PHE A 132 9.27 11.28 -22.43
CA PHE A 132 9.75 11.20 -21.04
C PHE A 132 10.90 10.22 -20.84
N ASN A 133 11.05 9.22 -21.71
CA ASN A 133 12.16 8.27 -21.66
C ASN A 133 13.42 8.77 -22.38
N VAL A 134 13.29 9.66 -23.37
CA VAL A 134 14.41 10.14 -24.20
C VAL A 134 14.93 11.49 -23.71
N ASP A 135 14.09 12.34 -23.11
CA ASP A 135 14.49 13.65 -22.63
C ASP A 135 15.05 13.58 -21.19
N GLU A 136 16.35 13.80 -21.04
CA GLU A 136 17.04 13.81 -19.74
C GLU A 136 16.50 14.86 -18.76
N HIS A 137 15.92 15.97 -19.25
CA HIS A 137 15.36 17.02 -18.38
C HIS A 137 13.94 16.65 -17.91
N ALA A 138 13.14 16.07 -18.79
CA ALA A 138 11.80 15.58 -18.48
C ALA A 138 11.83 14.34 -17.59
N SER A 139 12.87 13.50 -17.72
CA SER A 139 13.08 12.31 -16.88
C SER A 139 13.66 12.62 -15.49
N THR A 140 14.02 13.88 -15.19
CA THR A 140 14.44 14.24 -13.82
C THR A 140 13.29 13.96 -12.85
N LYS A 141 13.56 13.15 -11.82
CA LYS A 141 12.55 12.70 -10.85
C LYS A 141 11.71 13.86 -10.29
N ASN A 142 12.32 15.01 -10.07
CA ASN A 142 11.65 16.18 -9.49
C ASN A 142 10.55 16.75 -10.41
N ARG A 143 10.78 16.87 -11.72
CA ARG A 143 9.81 17.49 -12.66
C ARG A 143 8.56 16.65 -12.87
N LEU A 144 8.75 15.34 -12.98
CA LEU A 144 7.64 14.40 -13.03
C LEU A 144 6.85 14.42 -11.70
N ILE A 145 7.53 14.46 -10.56
CA ILE A 145 6.88 14.59 -9.24
C ILE A 145 6.06 15.88 -9.15
N ASP A 146 6.62 17.01 -9.62
CA ASP A 146 5.91 18.30 -9.67
C ASP A 146 4.64 18.17 -10.51
N LEU A 147 4.71 17.57 -11.70
CA LEU A 147 3.54 17.34 -12.54
C LEU A 147 2.47 16.49 -11.84
N ARG A 148 2.87 15.42 -11.15
CA ARG A 148 1.94 14.60 -10.35
C ARG A 148 1.28 15.43 -9.24
N TYR A 149 2.04 16.27 -8.56
CA TYR A 149 1.53 17.16 -7.51
C TYR A 149 0.51 18.15 -8.07
N GLU A 150 0.81 18.75 -9.23
CA GLU A 150 -0.10 19.67 -9.94
C GLU A 150 -1.45 19.00 -10.24
N ILE A 151 -1.43 17.81 -10.83
CA ILE A 151 -2.62 17.03 -11.15
C ILE A 151 -3.48 16.77 -9.91
N GLY A 152 -2.84 16.33 -8.82
CA GLY A 152 -3.51 16.07 -7.55
C GLY A 152 -4.12 17.33 -6.94
N ALA A 153 -3.39 18.45 -6.98
CA ALA A 153 -3.85 19.74 -6.47
C ALA A 153 -5.09 20.23 -7.24
N ILE A 154 -5.08 20.14 -8.57
CA ILE A 154 -6.21 20.52 -9.43
C ILE A 154 -7.45 19.67 -9.10
N LYS A 155 -7.29 18.35 -9.00
CA LYS A 155 -8.40 17.44 -8.65
C LYS A 155 -9.02 17.79 -7.30
N ASN A 156 -8.18 17.95 -6.28
CA ASN A 156 -8.63 18.27 -4.93
C ASN A 156 -9.38 19.60 -4.89
N ARG A 157 -8.94 20.61 -5.65
CA ARG A 157 -9.60 21.92 -5.69
C ARG A 157 -10.98 21.86 -6.33
N PHE A 158 -11.13 21.14 -7.44
CA PHE A 158 -12.45 20.92 -8.04
C PHE A 158 -13.38 20.14 -7.10
N ASP A 159 -12.88 19.11 -6.40
CA ASP A 159 -13.69 18.35 -5.44
C ASP A 159 -14.13 19.18 -4.22
N LEU A 160 -13.28 20.09 -3.74
CA LEU A 160 -13.63 21.02 -2.65
C LEU A 160 -14.73 21.99 -3.06
N ALA A 161 -14.71 22.43 -4.33
CA ALA A 161 -15.76 23.30 -4.87
C ALA A 161 -17.07 22.51 -5.05
N GLN A 162 -17.00 21.38 -5.75
CA GLN A 162 -18.12 20.46 -5.94
C GLN A 162 -17.59 19.05 -6.15
N LYS A 163 -17.99 18.13 -5.26
CA LYS A 163 -17.56 16.72 -5.32
C LYS A 163 -17.86 16.12 -6.69
N ASN A 164 -16.86 15.49 -7.30
CA ASN A 164 -16.95 14.84 -8.62
C ASN A 164 -17.20 15.79 -9.80
N LEU A 165 -17.02 17.10 -9.64
CA LEU A 165 -17.15 18.06 -10.76
C LEU A 165 -16.12 17.78 -11.86
N TYR A 166 -14.90 17.42 -11.48
CA TYR A 166 -13.84 17.04 -12.40
C TYR A 166 -13.49 15.57 -12.22
N GLN A 167 -13.46 14.85 -13.34
CA GLN A 167 -13.08 13.44 -13.42
C GLN A 167 -11.73 13.34 -14.13
N GLN A 168 -10.80 12.64 -13.48
CA GLN A 168 -9.51 12.32 -14.07
C GLN A 168 -9.69 11.23 -15.15
N PRO A 169 -8.76 11.14 -16.11
CA PRO A 169 -8.82 10.13 -17.16
C PRO A 169 -8.83 8.72 -16.56
N GLU A 170 -9.77 7.89 -17.03
CA GLU A 170 -9.88 6.50 -16.61
C GLU A 170 -8.74 5.67 -17.18
N PHE A 171 -8.29 4.67 -16.43
CA PHE A 171 -7.25 3.73 -16.88
C PHE A 171 -7.80 2.60 -17.77
N TYR A 172 -9.07 2.21 -17.58
CA TYR A 172 -9.80 1.29 -18.46
C TYR A 172 -11.08 1.99 -18.95
N VAL A 173 -11.21 2.15 -20.27
CA VAL A 173 -12.36 2.78 -20.94
C VAL A 173 -12.54 2.17 -22.33
N ASP A 174 -13.72 2.25 -22.93
CA ASP A 174 -13.97 1.82 -24.32
C ASP A 174 -13.47 0.38 -24.63
N SER A 175 -13.54 -0.48 -23.62
CA SER A 175 -13.05 -1.87 -23.64
C SER A 175 -11.52 -2.06 -23.74
N GLY A 176 -10.73 -0.99 -23.65
CA GLY A 176 -9.26 -1.01 -23.71
C GLY A 176 -8.58 -0.54 -22.41
N PHE A 177 -7.39 -1.09 -22.15
CA PHE A 177 -6.49 -0.56 -21.11
C PHE A 177 -5.61 0.53 -21.70
N ARG A 178 -5.46 1.63 -20.97
CA ARG A 178 -4.52 2.69 -21.32
C ARG A 178 -3.11 2.37 -20.79
N ASN A 179 -2.14 3.22 -21.10
CA ASN A 179 -0.76 3.03 -20.65
C ASN A 179 -0.66 3.02 -19.10
N LEU A 180 -0.33 1.88 -18.51
CA LEU A 180 -0.30 1.68 -17.06
C LEU A 180 0.83 2.47 -16.41
N TYR A 181 2.01 2.54 -17.04
CA TYR A 181 3.14 3.28 -16.48
C TYR A 181 2.76 4.75 -16.24
N LEU A 182 2.22 5.41 -17.26
CA LEU A 182 1.84 6.82 -17.20
C LEU A 182 0.64 7.04 -16.26
N HIS A 183 -0.37 6.16 -16.28
CA HIS A 183 -1.52 6.29 -15.36
C HIS A 183 -1.14 6.00 -13.92
N ARG A 184 -0.28 5.01 -13.64
CA ARG A 184 0.21 4.74 -12.28
C ARG A 184 1.02 5.91 -11.77
N PHE A 185 1.72 6.61 -12.66
CA PHE A 185 2.49 7.81 -12.33
C PHE A 185 1.60 9.02 -12.01
N LEU A 186 0.68 9.39 -12.92
CA LEU A 186 -0.13 10.61 -12.83
C LEU A 186 -1.43 10.43 -12.04
N PHE A 187 -2.03 9.25 -12.14
CA PHE A 187 -3.38 8.91 -11.67
C PHE A 187 -3.38 7.63 -10.82
N GLN A 188 -2.38 7.46 -9.95
CA GLN A 188 -2.20 6.24 -9.15
C GLN A 188 -3.49 5.78 -8.44
N GLU A 189 -4.25 6.74 -7.89
CA GLU A 189 -5.52 6.44 -7.22
C GLU A 189 -6.60 5.93 -8.17
N VAL A 190 -6.66 6.43 -9.41
CA VAL A 190 -7.61 5.97 -10.43
C VAL A 190 -7.28 4.54 -10.82
N VAL A 191 -6.00 4.24 -11.09
CA VAL A 191 -5.53 2.88 -11.38
C VAL A 191 -5.88 1.92 -10.24
N ALA A 192 -5.56 2.31 -8.99
CA ALA A 192 -5.86 1.49 -7.83
C ALA A 192 -7.36 1.23 -7.66
N LYS A 193 -8.21 2.26 -7.84
CA LYS A 193 -9.67 2.14 -7.76
C LYS A 193 -10.22 1.23 -8.86
N GLN A 194 -9.75 1.37 -10.09
CA GLN A 194 -10.24 0.54 -11.20
C GLN A 194 -9.75 -0.90 -11.10
N ILE A 195 -8.49 -1.15 -10.75
CA ILE A 195 -8.01 -2.51 -10.44
C ILE A 195 -8.85 -3.12 -9.31
N HIS A 196 -9.09 -2.38 -8.23
CA HIS A 196 -9.92 -2.88 -7.14
C HIS A 196 -11.37 -3.16 -7.60
N SER A 197 -11.94 -2.32 -8.45
CA SER A 197 -13.27 -2.56 -9.04
C SER A 197 -13.30 -3.84 -9.87
N ILE A 198 -12.29 -4.06 -10.72
CA ILE A 198 -12.14 -5.29 -11.52
C ILE A 198 -12.10 -6.50 -10.59
N LEU A 199 -11.25 -6.46 -9.55
CA LEU A 199 -11.14 -7.56 -8.59
C LEU A 199 -12.46 -7.79 -7.85
N LYS A 200 -13.16 -6.73 -7.45
CA LYS A 200 -14.46 -6.84 -6.82
C LYS A 200 -15.51 -7.44 -7.75
N ASP A 201 -15.52 -7.10 -9.03
CA ASP A 201 -16.44 -7.74 -9.99
C ASP A 201 -16.16 -9.23 -10.11
N VAL A 202 -14.88 -9.60 -10.19
CA VAL A 202 -14.40 -10.98 -10.26
C VAL A 202 -14.75 -11.79 -9.01
N SER A 203 -14.68 -11.20 -7.82
CA SER A 203 -14.95 -11.92 -6.58
C SER A 203 -16.40 -12.39 -6.45
N HIS A 204 -17.33 -11.73 -7.14
CA HIS A 204 -18.76 -12.03 -7.08
C HIS A 204 -19.27 -12.84 -8.28
N ASP A 205 -18.53 -12.87 -9.40
CA ASP A 205 -18.96 -13.55 -10.62
C ASP A 205 -17.82 -14.29 -11.36
N LYS A 206 -17.98 -15.61 -11.52
CA LYS A 206 -17.05 -16.45 -12.27
C LYS A 206 -17.00 -16.10 -13.76
N LEU A 207 -18.09 -15.62 -14.34
CA LEU A 207 -18.12 -15.19 -15.74
C LEU A 207 -17.33 -13.88 -15.92
N ALA A 208 -17.40 -12.98 -14.93
CA ALA A 208 -16.57 -11.78 -14.89
C ALA A 208 -15.07 -12.12 -14.83
N ALA A 209 -14.67 -13.15 -14.05
CA ALA A 209 -13.30 -13.64 -14.00
C ALA A 209 -12.76 -14.02 -15.39
N LYS A 210 -13.53 -14.79 -16.17
CA LYS A 210 -13.15 -15.15 -17.53
C LYS A 210 -13.10 -13.92 -18.45
N THR A 211 -14.13 -13.09 -18.40
CA THR A 211 -14.25 -11.88 -19.24
C THR A 211 -13.06 -10.93 -19.02
N TRP A 212 -12.70 -10.68 -17.76
CA TRP A 212 -11.54 -9.84 -17.43
C TRP A 212 -10.22 -10.51 -17.79
N GLY A 213 -10.11 -11.83 -17.61
CA GLY A 213 -8.95 -12.61 -18.07
C GLY A 213 -8.72 -12.45 -19.57
N ASP A 214 -9.75 -12.66 -20.38
CA ASP A 214 -9.71 -12.54 -21.84
C ASP A 214 -9.34 -11.11 -22.27
N ARG A 215 -9.89 -10.08 -21.60
CA ARG A 215 -9.57 -8.66 -21.85
C ARG A 215 -8.10 -8.34 -21.56
N ILE A 216 -7.55 -8.82 -20.44
CA ILE A 216 -6.14 -8.63 -20.09
C ILE A 216 -5.24 -9.39 -21.07
N ASP A 217 -5.65 -10.59 -21.48
CA ASP A 217 -4.90 -11.41 -22.41
C ASP A 217 -4.86 -10.86 -23.84
N ALA A 218 -5.88 -10.07 -24.22
CA ALA A 218 -6.01 -9.42 -25.52
C ALA A 218 -5.32 -8.04 -25.62
N VAL A 219 -4.66 -7.55 -24.55
CA VAL A 219 -3.90 -6.29 -24.60
C VAL A 219 -2.73 -6.43 -25.57
N ASP A 220 -2.74 -5.61 -26.62
CA ASP A 220 -1.73 -5.60 -27.67
C ASP A 220 -0.43 -4.90 -27.21
N VAL A 221 0.70 -5.33 -27.78
CA VAL A 221 2.08 -4.99 -27.39
C VAL A 221 2.42 -3.50 -27.61
N GLY A 222 1.55 -2.75 -28.29
CA GLY A 222 1.84 -1.38 -28.73
C GLY A 222 1.71 -0.27 -27.68
N VAL A 223 0.86 -0.42 -26.66
CA VAL A 223 0.57 0.67 -25.68
C VAL A 223 0.92 0.28 -24.25
N GLU A 224 0.68 -0.98 -23.85
CA GLU A 224 1.04 -1.50 -22.53
C GLU A 224 1.42 -2.98 -22.65
N PRO A 225 2.61 -3.41 -22.20
CA PRO A 225 2.91 -4.83 -22.16
C PRO A 225 1.92 -5.58 -21.27
N LYS A 226 1.26 -6.61 -21.83
CA LYS A 226 0.41 -7.54 -21.08
C LYS A 226 1.05 -8.02 -19.76
N SER A 227 2.36 -8.23 -19.75
CA SER A 227 3.13 -8.63 -18.56
C SER A 227 3.05 -7.61 -17.43
N SER A 228 3.16 -6.31 -17.73
CA SER A 228 3.07 -5.22 -16.76
C SER A 228 1.67 -5.12 -16.14
N LEU A 229 0.63 -5.27 -16.97
CA LEU A 229 -0.76 -5.29 -16.49
C LEU A 229 -1.02 -6.51 -15.61
N LYS A 230 -0.59 -7.71 -16.04
CA LYS A 230 -0.69 -8.91 -15.21
C LYS A 230 0.04 -8.73 -13.89
N PHE A 231 1.24 -8.17 -13.91
CA PHE A 231 2.00 -7.91 -12.69
C PHE A 231 1.24 -6.97 -11.72
N ALA A 232 0.69 -5.86 -12.21
CA ALA A 232 -0.11 -4.96 -11.36
C ALA A 232 -1.40 -5.61 -10.81
N MET A 233 -2.05 -6.46 -11.60
CA MET A 233 -3.19 -7.26 -11.13
C MET A 233 -2.77 -8.25 -10.04
N ILE A 234 -1.61 -8.91 -10.20
CA ILE A 234 -1.06 -9.84 -9.20
C ILE A 234 -0.72 -9.10 -7.89
N GLU A 235 -0.05 -7.93 -7.97
CA GLU A 235 0.25 -7.09 -6.79
C GLU A 235 -1.00 -6.74 -5.98
N ALA A 236 -2.13 -6.54 -6.67
CA ALA A 236 -3.41 -6.26 -6.04
C ALA A 236 -4.11 -7.53 -5.53
N LEU A 237 -4.06 -8.64 -6.30
CA LEU A 237 -4.65 -9.93 -5.93
C LEU A 237 -4.07 -10.52 -4.65
N ILE A 238 -2.76 -10.36 -4.45
CA ILE A 238 -2.04 -10.80 -3.24
C ILE A 238 -2.58 -10.12 -1.97
N LYS A 239 -3.23 -8.95 -2.11
CA LYS A 239 -3.77 -8.17 -0.99
C LYS A 239 -5.28 -8.37 -0.78
N MET A 240 -5.94 -9.10 -1.67
CA MET A 240 -7.38 -9.35 -1.62
C MET A 240 -7.68 -10.70 -0.94
N PRO A 241 -8.89 -10.91 -0.38
CA PRO A 241 -9.35 -12.23 0.04
C PRO A 241 -9.27 -13.24 -1.12
N ILE A 242 -8.90 -14.50 -0.81
CA ILE A 242 -8.77 -15.55 -1.83
C ILE A 242 -10.13 -16.08 -2.30
N ASP A 243 -11.13 -16.06 -1.42
CA ASP A 243 -12.45 -16.60 -1.71
C ASP A 243 -13.14 -15.85 -2.85
N GLY A 244 -13.75 -16.61 -3.76
CA GLY A 244 -14.34 -16.07 -4.99
C GLY A 244 -13.33 -15.76 -6.10
N MET A 245 -12.03 -15.70 -5.81
CA MET A 245 -10.99 -15.29 -6.77
C MET A 245 -10.25 -16.45 -7.44
N SER A 246 -10.52 -17.69 -7.07
CA SER A 246 -9.71 -18.86 -7.45
C SER A 246 -9.48 -18.99 -8.96
N HIS A 247 -10.51 -18.78 -9.79
CA HIS A 247 -10.40 -18.86 -11.25
C HIS A 247 -9.50 -17.75 -11.81
N PHE A 248 -9.69 -16.52 -11.35
CA PHE A 248 -8.90 -15.38 -11.82
C PHE A 248 -7.45 -15.44 -11.35
N ARG A 249 -7.21 -15.96 -10.13
CA ARG A 249 -5.87 -16.28 -9.64
C ARG A 249 -5.19 -17.31 -10.53
N THR A 250 -5.88 -18.37 -10.97
CA THR A 250 -5.32 -19.32 -11.94
C THR A 250 -4.97 -18.64 -13.27
N LEU A 251 -5.82 -17.74 -13.79
CA LEU A 251 -5.56 -17.04 -15.06
C LEU A 251 -4.38 -16.04 -14.97
N MET A 252 -4.20 -15.37 -13.83
CA MET A 252 -3.18 -14.35 -13.64
C MET A 252 -1.86 -14.92 -13.13
N MET A 253 -1.91 -15.79 -12.11
CA MET A 253 -0.76 -16.30 -11.36
C MET A 253 -0.41 -17.76 -11.70
N GLY A 254 -1.27 -18.48 -12.44
CA GLY A 254 -1.09 -19.91 -12.70
C GLY A 254 -1.49 -20.84 -11.54
N GLN A 255 -1.88 -20.28 -10.40
CA GLN A 255 -2.26 -21.02 -9.19
C GLN A 255 -3.50 -20.40 -8.56
N SER A 256 -4.39 -21.21 -7.98
CA SER A 256 -5.61 -20.74 -7.32
C SER A 256 -5.39 -20.35 -5.86
N GLN A 257 -4.45 -21.01 -5.18
CA GLN A 257 -4.13 -20.82 -3.75
C GLN A 257 -2.96 -19.85 -3.56
N ALA A 258 -2.73 -19.40 -2.33
CA ALA A 258 -1.54 -18.64 -1.97
C ALA A 258 -0.30 -19.56 -1.96
N ASN A 259 0.80 -19.10 -2.55
CA ASN A 259 2.09 -19.76 -2.39
C ASN A 259 2.75 -19.37 -1.06
N GLY A 260 3.89 -19.98 -0.74
CA GLY A 260 4.61 -19.72 0.52
C GLY A 260 4.95 -18.24 0.71
N GLU A 261 5.47 -17.56 -0.33
CA GLU A 261 5.82 -16.14 -0.26
C GLU A 261 4.61 -15.23 0.02
N GLU A 262 3.47 -15.48 -0.63
CA GLU A 262 2.22 -14.78 -0.35
C GLU A 262 1.73 -15.06 1.09
N CYS A 263 1.88 -16.29 1.58
CA CYS A 263 1.51 -16.64 2.96
C CYS A 263 2.39 -15.89 3.98
N SER A 264 3.71 -15.87 3.79
CA SER A 264 4.64 -15.10 4.64
C SER A 264 4.32 -13.61 4.64
N ALA A 265 4.04 -13.02 3.47
CA ALA A 265 3.69 -11.61 3.35
C ALA A 265 2.37 -11.27 4.06
N ARG A 266 1.34 -12.11 3.91
CA ARG A 266 0.06 -11.95 4.62
C ARG A 266 0.23 -12.10 6.12
N LEU A 267 0.98 -13.11 6.57
CA LEU A 267 1.26 -13.34 7.99
C LEU A 267 2.00 -12.17 8.63
N SER A 268 3.05 -11.67 7.97
CA SER A 268 3.79 -10.48 8.40
C SER A 268 2.87 -9.27 8.51
N SER A 269 2.05 -9.01 7.49
CA SER A 269 1.08 -7.91 7.54
C SER A 269 0.08 -8.06 8.69
N LEU A 270 -0.42 -9.27 8.91
CA LEU A 270 -1.42 -9.59 9.93
C LEU A 270 -0.87 -9.38 11.34
N LEU A 271 0.32 -9.90 11.63
CA LEU A 271 0.95 -9.78 12.95
C LEU A 271 1.45 -8.36 13.25
N THR A 272 2.15 -7.72 12.31
CA THR A 272 2.59 -6.32 12.48
C THR A 272 1.38 -5.41 12.70
N LYS A 273 0.29 -5.59 11.94
CA LYS A 273 -0.91 -4.80 12.18
C LYS A 273 -1.61 -5.13 13.49
N ALA A 274 -1.64 -6.39 13.93
CA ALA A 274 -2.25 -6.76 15.21
C ALA A 274 -1.50 -6.15 16.42
N ILE A 275 -0.19 -5.94 16.29
CA ILE A 275 0.64 -5.28 17.30
C ILE A 275 0.34 -3.76 17.33
N HIS A 276 0.30 -3.12 16.15
CA HIS A 276 0.27 -1.66 16.04
C HIS A 276 -1.12 -1.06 15.83
N TYR A 277 -2.12 -1.83 15.44
CA TYR A 277 -3.44 -1.36 15.01
C TYR A 277 -4.56 -2.29 15.47
N GLU A 278 -5.79 -1.78 15.42
CA GLU A 278 -6.99 -2.61 15.58
C GLU A 278 -7.39 -3.13 14.21
N LEU A 279 -7.46 -4.46 14.08
CA LEU A 279 -7.87 -5.12 12.84
C LEU A 279 -9.36 -5.44 12.88
N ASP A 280 -9.98 -5.39 11.70
CA ASP A 280 -11.30 -5.94 11.47
C ASP A 280 -11.23 -7.48 11.54
N ASP A 281 -12.16 -8.10 12.27
CA ASP A 281 -12.23 -9.55 12.43
C ASP A 281 -12.34 -10.28 11.08
N GLN A 282 -13.01 -9.68 10.09
CA GLN A 282 -13.11 -10.25 8.75
C GLN A 282 -11.75 -10.30 8.05
N VAL A 283 -10.92 -9.26 8.21
CA VAL A 283 -9.57 -9.22 7.63
C VAL A 283 -8.69 -10.32 8.25
N ILE A 284 -8.77 -10.51 9.57
CA ILE A 284 -8.05 -11.58 10.26
C ILE A 284 -8.46 -12.95 9.71
N LEU A 285 -9.77 -13.18 9.57
CA LEU A 285 -10.30 -14.46 9.09
C LEU A 285 -9.94 -14.73 7.62
N ASP A 286 -9.98 -13.71 6.77
CA ASP A 286 -9.68 -13.86 5.33
C ASP A 286 -8.19 -14.20 5.11
N ASP A 287 -7.27 -13.51 5.77
CA ASP A 287 -5.83 -13.79 5.67
C ASP A 287 -5.47 -15.13 6.33
N ALA A 288 -6.05 -15.44 7.49
CA ALA A 288 -5.82 -16.74 8.13
C ALA A 288 -6.35 -17.90 7.26
N ARG A 289 -7.50 -17.74 6.61
CA ARG A 289 -8.03 -18.72 5.67
C ARG A 289 -7.10 -18.90 4.47
N ALA A 290 -6.61 -17.80 3.90
CA ALA A 290 -5.65 -17.84 2.80
C ALA A 290 -4.38 -18.63 3.16
N ILE A 291 -3.82 -18.37 4.34
CA ILE A 291 -2.64 -19.08 4.86
C ILE A 291 -2.98 -20.57 5.09
N SER A 292 -4.12 -20.88 5.71
CA SER A 292 -4.53 -22.24 6.04
C SER A 292 -4.72 -23.16 4.82
N GLN A 293 -5.02 -22.59 3.66
CA GLN A 293 -5.17 -23.34 2.41
C GLN A 293 -3.82 -23.88 1.89
N ASN A 294 -2.69 -23.28 2.30
CA ASN A 294 -1.36 -23.78 1.97
C ASN A 294 -0.84 -24.70 3.09
N THR A 295 -1.19 -25.99 3.00
CA THR A 295 -0.89 -26.97 4.06
C THR A 295 0.61 -27.22 4.25
N GLU A 296 1.41 -27.09 3.19
CA GLU A 296 2.88 -27.24 3.26
C GLU A 296 3.48 -26.09 4.06
N TYR A 297 3.11 -24.85 3.73
CA TYR A 297 3.51 -23.66 4.49
C TYR A 297 3.10 -23.74 5.96
N VAL A 298 1.85 -24.12 6.25
CA VAL A 298 1.34 -24.26 7.63
C VAL A 298 2.14 -25.27 8.43
N LYS A 299 2.53 -26.38 7.80
CA LYS A 299 3.23 -27.48 8.48
C LYS A 299 4.71 -27.17 8.70
N GLU A 300 5.36 -26.54 7.73
CA GLU A 300 6.82 -26.47 7.68
C GLU A 300 7.38 -25.09 8.02
N ILE A 301 6.64 -24.00 7.77
CA ILE A 301 7.17 -22.62 7.77
C ILE A 301 6.44 -21.71 8.76
N LEU A 302 5.12 -21.85 8.92
CA LEU A 302 4.27 -20.92 9.67
C LEU A 302 4.82 -20.54 11.05
N VAL A 303 5.25 -21.51 11.85
CA VAL A 303 5.75 -21.27 13.21
C VAL A 303 7.08 -20.51 13.21
N GLU A 304 7.95 -20.79 12.24
CA GLU A 304 9.23 -20.10 12.07
C GLU A 304 9.00 -18.64 11.66
N ASP A 305 8.12 -18.39 10.69
CA ASP A 305 7.78 -17.02 10.27
C ASP A 305 7.11 -16.23 11.41
N VAL A 306 6.17 -16.83 12.16
CA VAL A 306 5.57 -16.19 13.34
C VAL A 306 6.68 -15.78 14.32
N ASN A 307 7.62 -16.67 14.60
CA ASN A 307 8.75 -16.39 15.49
C ASN A 307 9.62 -15.24 14.97
N ASP A 308 9.98 -15.26 13.69
CA ASP A 308 10.86 -14.25 13.10
C ASP A 308 10.22 -12.86 13.08
N ILE A 309 8.93 -12.77 12.76
CA ILE A 309 8.15 -11.52 12.83
C ILE A 309 8.13 -10.99 14.26
N LEU A 310 7.87 -11.84 15.26
CA LEU A 310 7.84 -11.43 16.66
C LEU A 310 9.21 -10.95 17.16
N ARG A 311 10.30 -11.61 16.76
CA ARG A 311 11.66 -11.19 17.12
C ARG A 311 12.03 -9.86 16.47
N PHE A 312 11.64 -9.66 15.21
CA PHE A 312 11.82 -8.39 14.50
C PHE A 312 11.07 -7.25 15.21
N GLU A 313 9.79 -7.46 15.54
CA GLU A 313 8.98 -6.46 16.24
C GLU A 313 9.48 -6.19 17.66
N ALA A 314 9.95 -7.21 18.39
CA ALA A 314 10.57 -7.03 19.70
C ALA A 314 11.84 -6.18 19.59
N THR A 315 12.71 -6.46 18.62
CA THR A 315 13.96 -5.70 18.41
C THR A 315 13.67 -4.24 18.05
N ASN A 316 12.71 -3.99 17.16
CA ASN A 316 12.40 -2.63 16.69
C ASN A 316 11.63 -1.78 17.69
N ASN A 317 10.83 -2.40 18.58
CA ASN A 317 10.06 -1.68 19.61
C ASN A 317 10.82 -1.59 20.96
N GLY A 318 12.16 -1.69 20.94
CA GLY A 318 12.99 -1.51 22.11
C GLY A 318 12.95 -2.67 23.09
N ALA A 319 13.35 -3.88 22.65
CA ALA A 319 13.58 -5.02 23.55
C ALA A 319 14.79 -4.87 24.48
N ASP A 320 15.47 -3.72 24.51
CA ASP A 320 16.40 -3.42 25.58
C ASP A 320 15.56 -3.04 26.82
N ASP A 321 15.69 -3.86 27.87
CA ASP A 321 15.04 -3.71 29.18
C ASP A 321 15.33 -2.33 29.86
N ASP A 322 16.07 -1.43 29.20
CA ASP A 322 16.50 -0.11 29.66
C ASP A 322 15.50 1.02 29.35
N GLU A 323 14.54 0.85 28.41
CA GLU A 323 13.46 1.82 28.15
C GLU A 323 12.05 1.17 28.02
N PRO A 324 11.48 0.65 29.12
CA PRO A 324 10.18 -0.04 29.13
C PRO A 324 8.94 0.84 28.82
N GLU A 325 9.11 2.13 28.53
CA GLU A 325 8.01 3.12 28.43
C GLU A 325 7.36 3.24 27.03
N ASN A 326 7.84 2.52 25.99
CA ASN A 326 7.45 2.82 24.61
C ASN A 326 6.29 1.99 24.00
N PHE A 327 5.70 1.01 24.70
CA PHE A 327 4.57 0.21 24.16
C PHE A 327 3.21 0.54 24.81
N ASP A 328 2.54 1.56 24.27
CA ASP A 328 1.28 2.12 24.81
C ASP A 328 -0.01 1.35 24.39
N ARG A 329 0.12 0.14 23.81
CA ARG A 329 -1.04 -0.62 23.29
C ARG A 329 -1.47 -1.84 24.09
N GLY A 330 -0.75 -2.17 25.17
CA GLY A 330 -0.90 -3.37 26.02
C GLY A 330 -2.18 -4.20 25.80
N PRO A 331 -3.34 -3.85 26.40
CA PRO A 331 -4.57 -4.65 26.32
C PRO A 331 -5.14 -4.85 24.90
N LYS A 332 -5.04 -3.83 24.03
CA LYS A 332 -5.57 -3.90 22.65
C LYS A 332 -4.74 -4.85 21.81
N ALA A 333 -3.42 -4.74 21.86
CA ALA A 333 -2.52 -5.63 21.15
C ALA A 333 -2.67 -7.08 21.62
N ILE A 334 -2.76 -7.33 22.93
CA ILE A 334 -3.01 -8.68 23.48
C ILE A 334 -4.25 -9.30 22.85
N THR A 335 -5.34 -8.52 22.76
CA THR A 335 -6.61 -8.97 22.18
C THR A 335 -6.44 -9.29 20.70
N GLN A 336 -5.84 -8.39 19.92
CA GLN A 336 -5.65 -8.56 18.48
C GLN A 336 -4.73 -9.74 18.14
N ILE A 337 -3.58 -9.86 18.83
CA ILE A 337 -2.65 -10.98 18.66
C ILE A 337 -3.34 -12.30 19.02
N SER A 338 -4.12 -12.35 20.10
CA SER A 338 -4.84 -13.57 20.48
C SER A 338 -5.89 -13.98 19.43
N LYS A 339 -6.56 -13.02 18.79
CA LYS A 339 -7.48 -13.28 17.69
C LYS A 339 -6.74 -13.86 16.48
N VAL A 340 -5.59 -13.30 16.12
CA VAL A 340 -4.74 -13.81 15.04
C VAL A 340 -4.27 -15.24 15.31
N PHE A 341 -3.75 -15.54 16.50
CA PHE A 341 -3.31 -16.91 16.82
C PHE A 341 -4.45 -17.93 16.80
N LYS A 342 -5.64 -17.54 17.26
CA LYS A 342 -6.85 -18.38 17.15
C LYS A 342 -7.26 -18.61 15.71
N ALA A 343 -7.24 -17.57 14.87
CA ALA A 343 -7.61 -17.67 13.47
C ALA A 343 -6.62 -18.52 12.65
N LEU A 344 -5.32 -18.40 12.95
CA LEU A 344 -4.27 -19.23 12.35
C LEU A 344 -4.34 -20.70 12.81
N GLY A 345 -5.10 -21.00 13.87
CA GLY A 345 -5.27 -22.36 14.38
C GLY A 345 -3.99 -22.93 15.00
N LEU A 346 -3.17 -22.08 15.63
CA LEU A 346 -1.93 -22.53 16.28
C LEU A 346 -2.24 -23.49 17.42
N SER A 347 -1.54 -24.63 17.46
CA SER A 347 -1.73 -25.65 18.50
C SER A 347 -1.14 -25.19 19.84
N ASP A 348 -1.57 -25.82 20.94
CA ASP A 348 -1.04 -25.55 22.27
C ASP A 348 0.49 -25.79 22.34
N GLU A 349 1.00 -26.79 21.61
CA GLU A 349 2.44 -27.05 21.46
C GLU A 349 3.16 -25.91 20.73
N GLN A 350 2.61 -25.44 19.61
CA GLN A 350 3.21 -24.36 18.82
C GLN A 350 3.23 -23.04 19.60
N LEU A 351 2.12 -22.71 20.26
CA LEU A 351 2.01 -21.53 21.12
C LEU A 351 3.02 -21.57 22.26
N THR A 352 3.14 -22.71 22.94
CA THR A 352 4.07 -22.86 24.06
C THR A 352 5.53 -22.80 23.60
N PHE A 353 5.84 -23.38 22.44
CA PHE A 353 7.16 -23.27 21.81
C PHE A 353 7.53 -21.82 21.49
N LEU A 354 6.60 -21.04 20.92
CA LEU A 354 6.82 -19.64 20.63
C LEU A 354 7.08 -18.83 21.91
N ALA A 355 6.36 -19.12 23.01
CA ALA A 355 6.61 -18.50 24.31
C ALA A 355 7.97 -18.91 24.91
N LEU A 356 8.39 -20.17 24.75
CA LEU A 356 9.71 -20.64 25.17
C LEU A 356 10.83 -19.88 24.44
N ILE A 357 10.72 -19.65 23.14
CA ILE A 357 11.77 -18.95 22.39
C ILE A 357 11.79 -17.45 22.66
N ASN A 358 10.63 -16.80 22.69
CA ASN A 358 10.56 -15.34 22.68
C ASN A 358 10.51 -14.72 24.08
N VAL A 359 10.03 -15.45 25.08
CA VAL A 359 9.74 -14.85 26.40
C VAL A 359 10.61 -15.43 27.52
N SER A 360 10.89 -16.73 27.50
CA SER A 360 11.47 -17.43 28.66
C SER A 360 12.90 -17.02 29.03
N GLY A 361 13.66 -16.43 28.09
CA GLY A 361 15.09 -16.15 28.27
C GLY A 361 15.98 -17.39 28.34
N LEU A 362 15.45 -18.57 28.00
CA LEU A 362 16.18 -19.84 28.06
C LEU A 362 17.10 -20.05 26.86
N LYS A 363 18.22 -20.75 27.09
CA LYS A 363 19.12 -21.17 26.01
C LYS A 363 18.48 -22.27 25.14
N ARG A 364 18.83 -22.33 23.85
CA ARG A 364 18.31 -23.31 22.88
C ARG A 364 18.37 -24.76 23.36
N GLY A 365 19.47 -25.18 24.02
CA GLY A 365 19.58 -26.54 24.58
C GLY A 365 18.52 -26.85 25.64
N LYS A 366 18.23 -25.89 26.53
CA LYS A 366 17.18 -26.03 27.55
C LYS A 366 15.79 -26.07 26.92
N ILE A 367 15.54 -25.28 25.88
CA ILE A 367 14.29 -25.31 25.12
C ILE A 367 14.08 -26.69 24.49
N SER A 368 15.11 -27.25 23.86
CA SER A 368 15.08 -28.59 23.27
C SER A 368 14.75 -29.69 24.29
N ASP A 369 15.26 -29.57 25.52
CA ASP A 369 14.92 -30.50 26.60
C ASP A 369 13.48 -30.33 27.09
N LEU A 370 12.99 -29.10 27.21
CA LEU A 370 11.62 -28.82 27.64
C LEU A 370 10.59 -29.28 26.61
N GLN A 371 10.87 -29.19 25.31
CA GLN A 371 9.96 -29.66 24.24
C GLN A 371 9.60 -31.16 24.34
N LYS A 372 10.37 -31.95 25.11
CA LYS A 372 10.08 -33.37 25.37
C LYS A 372 9.04 -33.58 26.48
N LEU A 373 8.69 -32.54 27.24
CA LEU A 373 7.74 -32.58 28.34
C LEU A 373 6.30 -32.29 27.88
N PRO A 374 5.28 -32.60 28.69
CA PRO A 374 3.91 -32.14 28.44
C PRO A 374 3.82 -30.61 28.33
N VAL A 375 2.92 -30.12 27.47
CA VAL A 375 2.74 -28.67 27.18
C VAL A 375 2.54 -27.83 28.44
N SER A 376 1.78 -28.32 29.43
CA SER A 376 1.57 -27.60 30.69
C SER A 376 2.86 -27.41 31.50
N GLU A 377 3.77 -28.38 31.47
CA GLU A 377 5.08 -28.30 32.15
C GLU A 377 6.05 -27.39 31.39
N GLN A 378 5.99 -27.43 30.05
CA GLN A 378 6.71 -26.49 29.19
C GLN A 378 6.30 -25.06 29.53
N PHE A 379 4.99 -24.77 29.53
CA PHE A 379 4.46 -23.44 29.80
C PHE A 379 4.76 -22.97 31.24
N GLN A 380 4.61 -23.87 32.22
CA GLN A 380 4.99 -23.58 33.61
C GLN A 380 6.46 -23.17 33.74
N SER A 381 7.36 -23.79 32.95
CA SER A 381 8.81 -23.52 32.99
C SER A 381 9.20 -22.13 32.47
N ILE A 382 8.29 -21.42 31.79
CA ILE A 382 8.50 -20.05 31.29
C ILE A 382 8.45 -19.04 32.46
N MET A 383 7.58 -19.28 33.43
CA MET A 383 7.21 -18.33 34.48
C MET A 383 8.35 -17.99 35.47
N PRO A 384 9.21 -18.94 35.90
CA PRO A 384 10.36 -18.62 36.76
C PRO A 384 11.36 -17.66 36.11
N GLY A 385 11.60 -17.80 34.79
CA GLY A 385 12.50 -16.92 34.06
C GLY A 385 11.99 -15.47 34.02
N ILE A 386 10.68 -15.31 33.91
CA ILE A 386 9.99 -14.01 33.92
C ILE A 386 9.99 -13.38 35.31
N HIS A 387 9.73 -14.17 36.36
CA HIS A 387 9.75 -13.66 37.72
C HIS A 387 11.12 -13.09 38.09
N TYR A 388 12.19 -13.79 37.70
CA TYR A 388 13.56 -13.37 37.96
C TYR A 388 13.95 -12.10 37.18
N THR A 389 13.48 -11.94 35.94
CA THR A 389 13.83 -10.78 35.09
C THR A 389 12.98 -9.55 35.36
N SER A 390 11.67 -9.71 35.60
CA SER A 390 10.78 -8.58 35.86
C SER A 390 10.97 -7.96 37.25
N GLY A 391 11.33 -8.76 38.27
CA GLY A 391 11.41 -8.30 39.66
C GLY A 391 10.06 -7.89 40.27
N GLU A 392 8.96 -8.01 39.51
CA GLU A 392 7.63 -7.62 39.92
C GLU A 392 6.89 -8.77 40.64
N LEU A 393 6.03 -8.40 41.59
CA LEU A 393 5.13 -9.33 42.27
C LEU A 393 4.11 -9.95 41.30
N ILE A 394 3.66 -9.17 40.31
CA ILE A 394 2.73 -9.58 39.26
C ILE A 394 3.21 -8.95 37.96
N LEU A 395 3.40 -9.78 36.94
CA LEU A 395 3.89 -9.35 35.64
C LEU A 395 3.07 -8.20 35.03
N SER A 396 3.73 -7.09 34.73
CA SER A 396 3.24 -6.02 33.89
C SER A 396 3.24 -6.45 32.42
N THR A 397 2.15 -6.21 31.70
CA THR A 397 2.04 -6.48 30.26
C THR A 397 2.38 -5.25 29.41
N ASN A 398 3.10 -4.28 29.97
CA ASN A 398 3.42 -3.02 29.31
C ASN A 398 4.55 -3.16 28.28
N THR A 399 5.28 -4.28 28.27
CA THR A 399 6.27 -4.58 27.22
C THR A 399 5.67 -5.51 26.17
N LEU A 400 6.11 -5.37 24.91
CA LEU A 400 5.65 -6.22 23.81
C LEU A 400 5.88 -7.72 24.11
N LYS A 401 7.02 -8.05 24.73
CA LYS A 401 7.37 -9.41 25.16
C LYS A 401 6.33 -10.02 26.09
N TYR A 402 5.86 -9.27 27.08
CA TYR A 402 4.87 -9.74 28.05
C TYR A 402 3.43 -9.65 27.53
N ALA A 403 3.13 -8.68 26.65
CA ALA A 403 1.88 -8.65 25.90
C ALA A 403 1.73 -9.89 25.00
N PHE A 404 2.81 -10.30 24.34
CA PHE A 404 2.85 -11.52 23.54
C PHE A 404 2.60 -12.77 24.39
N LEU A 405 3.24 -12.88 25.56
CA LEU A 405 2.94 -13.97 26.48
C LEU A 405 1.47 -13.97 26.91
N ALA A 406 0.92 -12.81 27.27
CA ALA A 406 -0.49 -12.70 27.65
C ALA A 406 -1.42 -13.14 26.52
N ALA A 407 -1.11 -12.78 25.26
CA ALA A 407 -1.87 -13.22 24.09
C ALA A 407 -1.81 -14.74 23.88
N ILE A 408 -0.64 -15.36 24.10
CA ILE A 408 -0.49 -16.82 24.11
C ILE A 408 -1.33 -17.44 25.21
N THR A 409 -1.23 -16.96 26.45
CA THR A 409 -1.99 -17.48 27.60
C THR A 409 -3.50 -17.41 27.36
N LYS A 410 -4.00 -16.35 26.71
CA LYS A 410 -5.41 -16.20 26.31
C LYS A 410 -5.85 -17.11 25.15
N THR A 411 -4.89 -17.72 24.45
CA THR A 411 -5.12 -18.57 23.29
C THR A 411 -5.01 -20.06 23.62
N LEU A 412 -4.11 -20.42 24.53
CA LEU A 412 -3.95 -21.78 25.04
C LEU A 412 -5.26 -22.34 25.60
N SER A 413 -5.42 -23.67 25.52
CA SER A 413 -6.55 -24.33 26.17
C SER A 413 -6.54 -24.10 27.68
N GLU A 414 -7.74 -23.86 28.26
CA GLU A 414 -7.88 -23.61 29.70
C GLU A 414 -7.30 -24.76 30.55
N SER A 415 -7.37 -25.99 30.03
CA SER A 415 -6.82 -27.17 30.69
C SER A 415 -5.30 -27.12 30.85
N VAL A 416 -4.58 -26.58 29.86
CA VAL A 416 -3.12 -26.40 29.90
C VAL A 416 -2.75 -25.30 30.87
N VAL A 417 -3.43 -24.14 30.78
CA VAL A 417 -3.18 -22.99 31.65
C VAL A 417 -3.47 -23.33 33.12
N ALA A 418 -4.58 -24.04 33.40
CA ALA A 418 -4.95 -24.47 34.75
C ALA A 418 -3.92 -25.43 35.36
N LYS A 419 -3.41 -26.39 34.58
CA LYS A 419 -2.36 -27.30 35.03
C LYS A 419 -1.07 -26.54 35.35
N ALA A 420 -0.64 -25.64 34.47
CA ALA A 420 0.55 -24.81 34.72
C ALA A 420 0.38 -23.91 35.96
N ALA A 421 -0.79 -23.30 36.15
CA ALA A 421 -1.12 -22.47 37.30
C ALA A 421 -1.05 -23.23 38.63
N SER A 422 -1.28 -24.54 38.64
CA SER A 422 -1.16 -25.34 39.87
C SER A 422 0.27 -25.41 40.43
N GLY A 423 1.28 -25.02 39.63
CA GLY A 423 2.69 -25.13 39.98
C GLY A 423 3.19 -24.19 41.08
N SER A 424 2.70 -22.94 41.13
CA SER A 424 3.03 -22.00 42.21
C SER A 424 2.03 -20.85 42.30
N ASP A 425 1.97 -20.20 43.47
CA ASP A 425 1.09 -19.05 43.68
C ASP A 425 1.44 -17.85 42.79
N TYR A 426 2.71 -17.66 42.43
CA TYR A 426 3.12 -16.66 41.44
C TYR A 426 2.55 -16.96 40.05
N VAL A 427 2.58 -18.23 39.61
CA VAL A 427 2.02 -18.61 38.30
C VAL A 427 0.51 -18.42 38.29
N LYS A 428 -0.19 -18.74 39.39
CA LYS A 428 -1.63 -18.45 39.54
C LYS A 428 -1.95 -16.97 39.33
N ALA A 429 -1.26 -16.10 40.07
CA ALA A 429 -1.46 -14.66 39.99
C ALA A 429 -1.14 -14.11 38.60
N THR A 430 -0.09 -14.63 37.95
CA THR A 430 0.32 -14.22 36.60
C THR A 430 -0.69 -14.68 35.53
N CYS A 431 -1.12 -15.95 35.56
CA CYS A 431 -2.16 -16.46 34.66
C CYS A 431 -3.46 -15.69 34.83
N TYR A 432 -3.83 -15.35 36.07
CA TYR A 432 -4.97 -14.46 36.34
C TYR A 432 -4.77 -13.08 35.71
N ALA A 433 -3.65 -12.41 35.97
CA ALA A 433 -3.39 -11.07 35.44
C ALA A 433 -3.43 -11.02 33.90
N MET A 434 -2.94 -12.06 33.22
CA MET A 434 -2.98 -12.15 31.76
C MET A 434 -4.36 -12.43 31.20
N THR A 435 -5.17 -13.26 31.87
CA THR A 435 -6.42 -13.78 31.31
C THR A 435 -7.68 -13.10 31.86
N GLY A 436 -7.60 -12.51 33.05
CA GLY A 436 -8.75 -12.05 33.84
C GLY A 436 -9.61 -13.18 34.42
N ASN A 437 -9.19 -14.45 34.30
CA ASN A 437 -10.01 -15.58 34.74
C ASN A 437 -9.73 -15.95 36.21
N ALA A 438 -10.67 -15.61 37.09
CA ALA A 438 -10.59 -15.85 38.53
C ALA A 438 -10.41 -17.33 38.93
N VAL A 439 -10.71 -18.29 38.04
CA VAL A 439 -10.49 -19.72 38.30
C VAL A 439 -9.03 -20.02 38.64
N PHE A 440 -8.08 -19.28 38.05
CA PHE A 440 -6.64 -19.48 38.30
C PHE A 440 -6.19 -19.05 39.70
N LEU A 441 -6.94 -18.19 40.39
CA LEU A 441 -6.63 -17.76 41.76
C LEU A 441 -7.05 -18.78 42.83
N ARG A 442 -7.69 -19.89 42.45
CA ARG A 442 -8.17 -20.88 43.41
C ARG A 442 -7.00 -21.45 44.23
N GLY A 443 -7.10 -21.32 45.55
CA GLY A 443 -6.12 -21.85 46.49
C GLY A 443 -4.79 -21.09 46.51
N LEU A 444 -4.79 -19.80 46.14
CA LEU A 444 -3.68 -18.87 46.38
C LEU A 444 -3.49 -18.68 47.89
N LYS A 445 -2.29 -18.99 48.41
CA LYS A 445 -1.96 -18.94 49.84
C LYS A 445 -1.09 -17.74 50.21
N ASP A 446 -0.29 -17.23 49.27
CA ASP A 446 0.52 -16.04 49.50
C ASP A 446 -0.34 -14.78 49.66
N ASN A 447 -0.37 -14.24 50.88
CA ASN A 447 -1.14 -13.04 51.22
C ASN A 447 -0.66 -11.81 50.45
N LYS A 448 0.65 -11.65 50.18
CA LYS A 448 1.17 -10.48 49.46
C LYS A 448 0.71 -10.49 48.00
N LEU A 449 0.77 -11.66 47.36
CA LEU A 449 0.26 -11.82 46.00
C LEU A 449 -1.24 -11.61 45.94
N ARG A 450 -1.99 -12.18 46.90
CA ARG A 450 -3.44 -12.00 46.98
C ARG A 450 -3.82 -10.52 47.11
N ASP A 451 -3.20 -9.81 48.05
CA ASP A 451 -3.49 -8.41 48.31
C ASP A 451 -3.08 -7.53 47.11
N SER A 452 -1.97 -7.85 46.44
CA SER A 452 -1.55 -7.14 45.21
C SER A 452 -2.51 -7.39 44.04
N THR A 453 -2.97 -8.63 43.83
CA THR A 453 -3.91 -8.97 42.76
C THR A 453 -5.25 -8.29 42.96
N LEU A 454 -5.85 -8.47 44.15
CA LEU A 454 -7.16 -7.88 44.46
C LEU A 454 -7.08 -6.37 44.59
N GLY A 455 -5.97 -5.83 45.10
CA GLY A 455 -5.72 -4.38 45.15
C GLY A 455 -5.70 -3.76 43.76
N LYS A 456 -4.98 -4.36 42.81
CA LYS A 456 -4.96 -3.89 41.41
C LYS A 456 -6.36 -3.91 40.77
N ASP A 457 -7.15 -4.96 41.00
CA ASP A 457 -8.52 -5.05 40.47
C ASP A 457 -9.45 -3.96 41.05
N LEU A 458 -9.17 -3.50 42.27
CA LEU A 458 -9.88 -2.41 42.94
C LEU A 458 -9.31 -1.02 42.59
N GLY A 459 -8.21 -0.95 41.85
CA GLY A 459 -7.50 0.30 41.52
C GLY A 459 -6.77 0.94 42.72
N LEU A 460 -6.34 0.12 43.70
CA LEU A 460 -5.70 0.54 44.95
C LEU A 460 -4.18 0.64 44.87
#